data_AF-A0A936KX98-F1
#
_entry.id   AF-A0A936KX98-F1
#
_cell.length_a   1.000
_cell.length_b   1.000
_cell.length_c   1.000
_cell.angle_alpha   90.00
_cell.angle_beta   90.00
_cell.angle_gamma   90.00
#
_symmetry.space_group_name_H-M   'P 1'
#
loop_
_entity.id
_entity.type
_entity.pdbx_description
1 polymer ?
#
loop_
_entity_poly.entity_id
_entity_poly.type
_entity_poly.pdbx_seq_one_letter_code
_entity_poly.pdbx_strand_id
1 'polypeptide(L)'
;MLLLSYNVQGEKLVLAANVPGQPDVYELPRHRIDFKLAKKFAKHFNAEFKIRDLLNSQTHWLYKTEGSEFEQLPNTTYKKYTSGTVYSLTIGYSF
;
A
#
# COMPACT_ATOMS: atom_id res chain seq x y z
N MET A 1 -17.15 -3.12 17.39
CA MET A 1 -16.79 -3.81 16.13
C MET A 1 -15.29 -3.72 15.94
N LEU A 2 -14.65 -4.86 15.72
CA LEU A 2 -13.24 -4.96 15.40
C LEU A 2 -13.12 -5.60 14.01
N LEU A 3 -12.29 -5.02 13.16
CA LEU A 3 -12.04 -5.48 11.80
C LEU A 3 -10.53 -5.46 11.55
N LEU A 4 -10.02 -6.57 11.04
CA LEU A 4 -8.66 -6.69 10.51
C LEU A 4 -8.80 -7.11 9.06
N SER A 5 -8.17 -6.36 8.15
CA SER A 5 -8.20 -6.66 6.72
C SER A 5 -6.79 -6.80 6.16
N TYR A 6 -6.60 -7.82 5.33
CA TYR A 6 -5.39 -8.06 4.59
C TYR A 6 -5.64 -7.80 3.11
N ASN A 7 -4.82 -6.94 2.51
CA ASN A 7 -4.92 -6.53 1.12
C ASN A 7 -3.59 -6.78 0.40
N VAL A 8 -3.65 -7.44 -0.75
CA VAL A 8 -2.51 -7.63 -1.65
C VAL A 8 -2.74 -6.80 -2.89
N GLN A 9 -1.90 -5.80 -3.09
CA GLN A 9 -1.85 -5.05 -4.33
C GLN A 9 -0.91 -5.80 -5.27
N GLY A 10 -1.41 -6.23 -6.43
CA GLY A 10 -0.60 -6.93 -7.44
C GLY A 10 0.35 -6.01 -8.19
N GLU A 11 1.20 -6.63 -9.02
CA GLU A 11 2.12 -5.95 -9.92
C GLU A 11 1.36 -5.03 -10.88
N LYS A 12 1.89 -3.83 -11.12
CA LYS A 12 1.27 -2.85 -12.02
C LYS A 12 2.32 -2.17 -12.90
N LEU A 13 2.05 -2.10 -14.20
CA LEU A 13 2.82 -1.28 -15.14
C LEU A 13 2.60 0.22 -14.82
N VAL A 14 3.68 0.94 -14.56
CA VAL A 14 3.67 2.38 -14.23
C VAL A 14 4.16 3.22 -15.39
N LEU A 15 5.21 2.77 -16.08
CA LEU A 15 5.72 3.42 -17.29
C LEU A 15 5.94 2.36 -18.37
N ALA A 16 5.26 2.52 -19.49
CA ALA A 16 5.50 1.74 -20.69
C ALA A 16 6.52 2.47 -21.57
N ALA A 17 7.61 1.81 -21.92
CA ALA A 17 8.55 2.31 -22.88
C ALA A 17 8.02 2.11 -24.30
N ASN A 18 7.82 3.20 -25.03
CA ASN A 18 7.27 3.16 -26.38
C ASN A 18 8.33 2.90 -27.47
N VAL A 19 9.57 2.60 -27.05
CA VAL A 19 10.74 2.41 -27.93
C VAL A 19 11.32 1.02 -27.69
N PRO A 20 11.56 0.22 -28.75
CA PRO A 20 12.19 -1.09 -28.63
C PRO A 20 13.56 -0.99 -27.94
N GLY A 21 13.77 -1.80 -26.90
CA GLY A 21 15.03 -1.87 -26.15
C GLY A 21 15.09 -1.00 -24.88
N GLN A 22 14.08 -0.17 -24.61
CA GLN A 22 13.96 0.54 -23.33
C GLN A 22 13.09 -0.27 -22.35
N PRO A 23 13.52 -0.45 -21.09
CA PRO A 23 12.76 -1.24 -20.13
C PRO A 23 11.53 -0.51 -19.61
N ASP A 24 10.45 -1.26 -19.45
CA ASP A 24 9.23 -0.84 -18.77
C ASP A 24 9.47 -0.71 -17.26
N VAL A 25 8.71 0.14 -16.57
CA VAL A 25 8.75 0.25 -15.10
C VAL A 25 7.49 -0.34 -14.48
N TYR A 26 7.69 -1.31 -13.60
CA TYR A 26 6.62 -1.98 -12.85
C TYR A 26 6.70 -1.63 -11.37
N GLU A 27 5.54 -1.44 -10.75
CA GLU A 27 5.35 -1.46 -9.30
C GLU A 27 5.24 -2.91 -8.83
N LEU A 28 6.10 -3.30 -7.90
CA LEU A 28 6.06 -4.65 -7.34
C LEU A 28 4.84 -4.85 -6.44
N PRO A 29 4.36 -6.11 -6.32
CA PRO A 29 3.30 -6.43 -5.39
C PRO A 29 3.65 -6.01 -3.96
N ARG A 30 2.65 -5.48 -3.24
CA ARG A 30 2.80 -5.14 -1.82
C ARG A 30 1.64 -5.63 -0.97
N HIS A 31 1.98 -6.04 0.24
CA HIS A 31 1.04 -6.49 1.25
C HIS A 31 0.72 -5.35 2.21
N ARG A 32 -0.57 -5.15 2.48
CA ARG A 32 -1.06 -4.15 3.43
C ARG A 32 -2.01 -4.79 4.42
N ILE A 33 -1.81 -4.45 5.69
CA ILE A 33 -2.72 -4.82 6.78
C ILE A 33 -3.33 -3.54 7.32
N ASP A 34 -4.65 -3.49 7.31
CA ASP A 34 -5.41 -2.40 7.88
C ASP A 34 -6.22 -2.90 9.07
N PHE A 35 -6.25 -2.11 10.14
CA PHE A 35 -6.97 -2.41 11.37
C PHE A 35 -7.99 -1.30 11.65
N LYS A 36 -9.19 -1.69 12.06
CA LYS A 36 -10.26 -0.77 12.43
C LYS A 36 -10.94 -1.26 13.70
N LEU A 37 -11.04 -0.36 14.68
CA LEU A 37 -11.79 -0.53 15.90
C LEU A 37 -12.86 0.55 15.99
N ALA A 38 -14.13 0.17 16.06
CA ALA A 38 -15.23 1.10 16.23
C ALA A 38 -16.08 0.70 17.45
N LYS A 39 -16.33 1.65 18.35
CA LYS A 39 -17.11 1.42 19.57
C LYS A 39 -18.03 2.60 19.85
N LYS A 40 -19.30 2.30 20.12
CA LYS A 40 -20.23 3.25 20.76
C LYS A 40 -19.96 3.21 22.26
N PHE A 41 -19.66 4.34 22.86
CA PHE A 41 -19.34 4.42 24.29
C PHE A 41 -20.37 5.19 25.11
N ALA A 42 -21.27 5.93 24.45
CA ALA A 42 -22.48 6.48 25.06
C ALA A 42 -23.63 6.44 24.05
N LYS A 43 -24.86 6.71 24.51
CA LYS A 43 -26.08 6.67 23.68
C LYS A 43 -25.96 7.54 22.42
N HIS A 44 -25.27 8.66 22.55
CA HIS A 44 -25.08 9.64 21.50
C HIS A 44 -23.66 9.67 20.91
N PHE A 45 -22.70 8.88 21.42
CA PHE A 45 -21.29 8.99 21.03
C PHE A 45 -20.72 7.69 20.46
N ASN A 46 -20.01 7.83 19.35
CA ASN A 46 -19.23 6.77 18.71
C ASN A 46 -17.78 7.21 18.50
N ALA A 47 -16.85 6.30 18.78
CA ALA A 47 -15.44 6.46 18.44
C ALA A 47 -15.03 5.39 17.45
N GLU A 48 -14.18 5.76 16.52
CA GLU A 48 -13.57 4.89 15.54
C GLU A 48 -12.08 5.19 15.43
N PHE A 49 -11.27 4.17 15.63
CA PHE A 49 -9.83 4.20 15.47
C PHE A 49 -9.44 3.31 14.30
N LYS A 50 -8.59 3.82 13.43
CA LYS A 50 -8.08 3.13 12.25
C LYS A 50 -6.57 3.20 12.20
N ILE A 51 -5.95 2.09 11.84
CA ILE A 51 -4.55 2.01 11.45
C ILE A 51 -4.52 1.50 10.02
N ARG A 52 -3.92 2.28 9.11
CA ARG A 52 -3.72 1.87 7.71
C ARG A 52 -2.24 1.60 7.46
N ASP A 53 -1.98 0.57 6.67
CA ASP A 53 -0.64 0.12 6.32
C ASP A 53 0.23 -0.20 7.56
N LEU A 54 -0.28 -1.10 8.41
CA LEU A 54 0.40 -1.51 9.65
C LEU A 54 1.78 -2.15 9.39
N LEU A 55 1.93 -2.83 8.25
CA LEU A 55 3.21 -3.45 7.86
C LEU A 55 4.25 -2.40 7.43
N ASN A 56 3.80 -1.19 7.08
CA ASN A 56 4.64 -0.11 6.55
C ASN A 56 5.53 -0.61 5.40
N SER A 57 4.95 -1.42 4.51
CA SER A 57 5.73 -2.11 3.49
C SER A 57 6.22 -1.12 2.43
N GLN A 58 7.52 -1.17 2.14
CA GLN A 58 8.09 -0.28 1.15
C GLN A 58 7.58 -0.65 -0.24
N THR A 59 7.26 0.36 -1.05
CA THR A 59 6.89 0.19 -2.46
C THR A 59 8.14 0.30 -3.32
N HIS A 60 8.32 -0.70 -4.17
CA HIS A 60 9.47 -0.80 -5.07
C HIS A 60 8.99 -0.68 -6.51
N TRP A 61 9.62 0.22 -7.27
CA TRP A 61 9.47 0.28 -8.72
C TRP A 61 10.76 -0.22 -9.37
N LEU A 62 10.63 -1.21 -10.25
CA LEU A 62 11.76 -1.84 -10.95
C LEU A 62 11.59 -1.72 -12.47
N TYR A 63 12.72 -1.62 -13.16
CA TYR A 63 12.77 -1.81 -14.61
C TYR A 63 12.64 -3.28 -14.96
N LYS A 64 11.81 -3.60 -15.97
CA LYS A 64 11.65 -4.93 -16.55
C LYS A 64 12.10 -4.88 -18.01
N THR A 65 13.08 -5.70 -18.35
CA THR A 65 13.53 -5.90 -19.73
C THR A 65 12.91 -7.20 -20.26
N GLU A 66 12.61 -7.27 -21.56
CA GLU A 66 12.08 -8.49 -22.15
C GLU A 66 13.05 -9.66 -21.94
N GLY A 67 12.58 -10.71 -21.24
CA GLY A 67 13.34 -11.95 -21.02
C GLY A 67 14.05 -12.10 -19.67
N SER A 68 13.98 -11.10 -18.77
CA SER A 68 14.53 -11.22 -17.40
C SER A 68 13.45 -11.35 -16.33
N GLU A 69 13.63 -12.27 -15.39
CA GLU A 69 12.86 -12.29 -14.14
C GLU A 69 13.17 -11.03 -13.32
N PHE A 70 12.28 -10.66 -12.40
CA PHE A 70 12.46 -9.49 -11.52
C PHE A 70 13.65 -9.66 -10.58
N GLU A 71 14.86 -9.45 -11.08
CA GLU A 71 16.05 -9.40 -10.25
C GLU A 71 16.17 -8.00 -9.63
N GLN A 72 16.04 -7.95 -8.30
CA GLN A 72 16.35 -6.78 -7.47
C GLN A 72 17.87 -6.54 -7.46
N LEU A 73 18.43 -6.17 -8.60
CA LEU A 73 19.81 -5.74 -8.73
C LEU A 73 19.92 -4.27 -8.31
N PRO A 74 21.08 -3.84 -7.77
CA PRO A 74 21.29 -2.45 -7.34
C PRO A 74 21.08 -1.43 -8.47
N ASN A 75 21.18 -1.86 -9.74
CA ASN A 75 21.07 -1.01 -10.92
C ASN A 75 19.67 -1.05 -11.59
N THR A 76 18.72 -1.84 -11.09
CA THR A 76 17.34 -1.97 -11.65
C THR A 76 16.27 -1.26 -10.83
N THR A 77 16.64 -0.69 -9.67
CA THR A 77 15.72 0.07 -8.82
C THR A 77 15.46 1.45 -9.41
N TYR A 78 14.26 1.67 -9.92
CA TYR A 78 13.82 2.97 -10.42
C TYR A 78 13.61 3.95 -9.26
N LYS A 79 12.81 3.53 -8.28
CA LYS A 79 12.44 4.37 -7.14
C LYS A 79 11.96 3.51 -5.97
N LYS A 80 12.27 3.98 -4.76
CA LYS A 80 11.78 3.43 -3.49
C LYS A 80 10.89 4.47 -2.83
N TYR A 81 9.71 4.08 -2.37
CA TYR A 81 8.81 4.97 -1.66
C TYR A 81 8.07 4.24 -0.54
N THR A 82 8.01 4.87 0.62
CA THR A 82 7.30 4.35 1.78
C THR A 82 6.15 5.29 2.08
N SER A 83 4.91 4.81 1.97
CA SER A 83 3.72 5.63 2.24
C SER A 83 3.53 5.92 3.74
N GLY A 84 4.14 5.11 4.61
CA GLY A 84 4.04 5.25 6.06
C GLY A 84 2.77 4.61 6.63
N THR A 85 2.82 4.19 7.88
CA THR A 85 1.63 3.80 8.64
C THR A 85 0.82 5.04 9.02
N VAL A 86 -0.48 5.04 8.71
CA VAL A 86 -1.38 6.16 9.01
C VAL A 86 -2.35 5.79 10.12
N TYR A 87 -2.35 6.60 11.18
CA TYR A 87 -3.27 6.50 12.31
C TYR A 87 -4.41 7.51 12.13
N SER A 88 -5.64 7.11 12.42
CA SER A 88 -6.80 8.02 12.34
C SER A 88 -7.77 7.76 13.47
N LEU A 89 -8.19 8.83 14.15
CA LEU A 89 -9.19 8.81 15.19
C LEU A 89 -10.40 9.65 14.74
N THR A 90 -11.58 9.08 14.86
CA THR A 90 -12.85 9.73 14.52
C THR A 90 -13.78 9.64 15.72
N ILE A 91 -14.34 10.78 16.10
CA ILE A 91 -15.37 10.88 17.15
C ILE A 91 -16.61 11.43 16.47
N GLY A 92 -17.73 10.73 16.64
CA GLY A 92 -19.03 11.15 16.16
C GLY A 92 -20.01 11.36 17.31
N TYR A 93 -20.97 12.24 17.05
CA TYR A 93 -22.09 12.51 17.93
C TYR A 93 -23.40 12.39 17.13
N SER A 94 -24.41 11.75 17.70
CA SER A 94 -25.73 11.58 17.08
C SER A 94 -26.81 12.00 18.07
N PHE A 95 -27.64 12.98 17.69
CA PHE A 95 -28.78 13.46 18.47
C PHE A 95 -29.91 12.44 18.52
#